data_AF-A0A8T7HGB1-F1
#
_entry.id   AF-A0A8T7HGB1-F1
#
_cell.length_a   1.000
_cell.length_b   1.000
_cell.length_c   1.000
_cell.angle_alpha   90.00
_cell.angle_beta   90.00
_cell.angle_gamma   90.00
#
_symmetry.space_group_name_H-M   'P 1'
#
loop_
_entity.id
_entity.type
_entity.pdbx_description
1 polymer ?
#
loop_
_entity_poly.entity_id
_entity_poly.type
_entity_poly.pdbx_seq_one_letter_code
_entity_poly.pdbx_strand_id
1 'polypeptide(L)'
;MINMRYLRIYLITVFILAILELIDNVADLVDFTLPLFSVLITGLFFAFFFINILAFLYFRQLNISKLTLILPLYYIFGGLFTLSIGLFLSLKNISTVPILQGLSGFSIFFSVLEIIFALYLYRKLL
;
A
#
# COMPACT_ATOMS: atom_id res chain seq x y z
N MET A 1 -14.10 -25.42 -1.44
CA MET A 1 -14.37 -24.16 -2.17
C MET A 1 -13.47 -23.08 -1.60
N ILE A 2 -12.60 -22.49 -2.43
CA ILE A 2 -11.79 -21.33 -2.01
C ILE A 2 -12.77 -20.26 -1.52
N ASN A 3 -12.54 -19.69 -0.34
CA ASN A 3 -13.44 -18.70 0.25
C ASN A 3 -13.26 -17.36 -0.47
N MET A 4 -13.86 -17.26 -1.67
CA MET A 4 -13.77 -16.09 -2.57
C MET A 4 -14.25 -14.79 -1.91
N ARG A 5 -15.01 -14.89 -0.80
CA ARG A 5 -15.43 -13.74 0.02
C ARG A 5 -14.23 -13.02 0.65
N TYR A 6 -13.25 -13.76 1.18
CA TYR A 6 -12.08 -13.16 1.83
C TYR A 6 -11.20 -12.43 0.81
N LEU A 7 -10.97 -13.05 -0.36
CA LEU A 7 -10.26 -12.42 -1.47
C LEU A 7 -10.96 -11.15 -1.96
N ARG A 8 -12.30 -11.18 -2.09
CA ARG A 8 -13.09 -10.02 -2.48
C ARG A 8 -12.94 -8.86 -1.50
N ILE A 9 -13.08 -9.14 -0.20
CA ILE A 9 -12.93 -8.12 0.85
C ILE A 9 -11.52 -7.55 0.83
N TYR A 10 -10.50 -8.40 0.74
CA TYR A 10 -9.11 -7.97 0.66
C TYR A 10 -8.86 -7.04 -0.53
N LEU A 11 -9.32 -7.39 -1.74
CA LEU A 11 -9.15 -6.54 -2.93
C LEU A 11 -9.88 -5.19 -2.81
N ILE A 12 -11.06 -5.17 -2.18
CA ILE A 12 -11.77 -3.91 -1.90
C ILE A 12 -10.98 -3.05 -0.92
N THR A 13 -10.43 -3.64 0.14
CA THR A 13 -9.60 -2.91 1.11
C THR A 13 -8.35 -2.34 0.45
N VAL A 14 -7.67 -3.12 -0.41
CA VAL A 14 -6.52 -2.64 -1.19
C VAL A 14 -6.92 -1.44 -2.05
N PHE A 15 -8.02 -1.56 -2.80
CA PHE A 15 -8.49 -0.50 -3.69
C PHE A 15 -8.80 0.80 -2.93
N ILE A 16 -9.49 0.72 -1.80
CA ILE A 16 -9.82 1.89 -0.97
C ILE A 16 -8.54 2.56 -0.46
N LEU A 17 -7.59 1.77 0.05
CA LEU A 17 -6.34 2.30 0.60
C LEU A 17 -5.47 2.95 -0.47
N ALA A 18 -5.36 2.34 -1.65
CA ALA A 18 -4.61 2.94 -2.76
C ALA A 18 -5.22 4.28 -3.21
N ILE A 19 -6.56 4.43 -3.14
CA ILE A 19 -7.21 5.73 -3.40
C ILE A 19 -6.89 6.75 -2.30
N LEU A 20 -6.93 6.34 -1.03
CA LEU A 20 -6.63 7.24 0.09
C LEU A 20 -5.17 7.70 0.05
N GLU A 21 -4.24 6.79 -0.23
CA GLU A 21 -2.82 7.10 -0.41
C GLU A 21 -2.61 8.03 -1.62
N LEU A 22 -3.28 7.78 -2.74
CA LEU A 22 -3.24 8.68 -3.88
C LEU A 22 -3.72 10.10 -3.50
N ILE A 23 -4.82 10.21 -2.75
CA ILE A 23 -5.35 11.51 -2.29
C ILE A 23 -4.33 12.22 -1.37
N ASP A 24 -3.73 11.51 -0.41
CA ASP A 24 -2.74 12.09 0.52
C ASP A 24 -1.51 12.59 -0.22
N ASN A 25 -0.95 11.79 -1.12
CA ASN A 25 0.24 12.19 -1.88
C ASN A 25 -0.04 13.34 -2.86
N VAL A 26 -1.23 13.39 -3.47
CA VAL A 26 -1.64 14.52 -4.31
C VAL A 26 -1.82 15.77 -3.46
N ALA A 27 -2.42 15.64 -2.27
CA ALA A 27 -2.57 16.75 -1.34
C ALA A 27 -1.20 17.27 -0.86
N ASP A 28 -0.25 16.37 -0.61
CA ASP A 28 1.14 16.69 -0.24
C ASP A 28 1.87 17.46 -1.34
N LEU A 29 1.71 17.06 -2.61
CA LEU A 29 2.33 17.77 -3.74
C LEU A 29 1.80 19.18 -3.99
N VAL A 30 0.57 19.48 -3.56
CA VAL A 30 -0.07 20.80 -3.75
C VAL A 30 0.02 21.64 -2.46
N ASP A 31 0.88 21.23 -1.51
CA ASP A 31 1.05 21.86 -0.19
C ASP A 31 -0.28 21.99 0.60
N PHE A 32 -1.22 21.07 0.37
CA PHE A 32 -2.53 21.02 1.01
C PHE A 32 -2.58 19.84 2.00
N THR A 33 -1.57 19.70 2.87
CA THR A 33 -1.57 18.61 3.86
C THR A 33 -2.36 18.98 5.11
N LEU A 34 -3.30 18.11 5.48
CA LEU A 34 -3.92 18.12 6.81
C LEU A 34 -3.13 17.16 7.70
N PRO A 35 -2.37 17.64 8.71
CA PRO A 35 -1.48 16.78 9.49
C PRO A 35 -2.17 15.58 10.14
N LEU A 36 -3.44 15.74 10.55
CA LEU A 36 -4.24 14.67 11.12
C LEU A 36 -4.56 13.56 10.09
N PHE A 37 -4.78 13.94 8.82
CA PHE A 37 -5.10 13.00 7.74
C PHE A 37 -3.90 12.12 7.39
N SER A 38 -2.72 12.71 7.23
CA SER A 38 -1.49 11.97 6.91
C SER A 38 -1.06 11.05 8.07
N VAL A 39 -1.29 11.44 9.33
CA VAL A 39 -1.09 10.57 10.50
C VAL A 39 -2.04 9.36 10.47
N LEU A 40 -3.33 9.59 10.14
CA LEU A 40 -4.30 8.50 10.00
C LEU A 40 -3.90 7.53 8.88
N ILE A 41 -3.47 8.05 7.73
CA ILE A 41 -3.02 7.23 6.59
C ILE A 41 -1.77 6.44 6.95
N THR A 42 -0.81 7.04 7.64
CA THR A 42 0.37 6.34 8.15
C THR A 42 -0.03 5.20 9.09
N GLY A 43 -0.96 5.44 10.01
CA GLY A 43 -1.49 4.40 10.91
C GLY A 43 -2.18 3.26 10.16
N LEU A 44 -3.00 3.60 9.16
CA LEU A 44 -3.67 2.63 8.29
C LEU A 44 -2.65 1.81 7.49
N PHE A 45 -1.58 2.44 6.99
CA PHE A 45 -0.51 1.76 6.26
C PHE A 45 0.16 0.68 7.13
N PHE A 46 0.48 0.99 8.39
CA PHE A 46 1.03 0.00 9.33
C PHE A 46 0.07 -1.15 9.62
N ALA A 47 -1.21 -0.85 9.87
CA ALA A 47 -2.22 -1.90 10.06
C ALA A 47 -2.32 -2.77 8.79
N PHE A 48 -2.27 -2.14 7.62
CA PHE A 48 -2.38 -2.82 6.35
C PHE A 48 -1.17 -3.70 6.05
N PHE A 49 0.04 -3.30 6.45
CA PHE A 49 1.23 -4.14 6.36
C PHE A 49 1.01 -5.51 7.04
N PHE A 50 0.47 -5.54 8.27
CA PHE A 50 0.16 -6.80 8.95
C PHE A 50 -0.95 -7.60 8.26
N ILE A 51 -1.98 -6.91 7.75
CA ILE A 51 -3.06 -7.55 6.97
C ILE A 51 -2.48 -8.24 5.72
N ASN A 52 -1.50 -7.63 5.05
CA ASN A 52 -0.86 -8.21 3.87
C ASN A 52 -0.01 -9.45 4.21
N ILE A 53 0.67 -9.47 5.37
CA ILE A 53 1.36 -10.68 5.86
C ILE A 53 0.35 -11.82 6.06
N LEU A 54 -0.77 -11.55 6.74
CA LEU A 54 -1.82 -12.55 6.97
C LEU A 54 -2.46 -13.01 5.66
N ALA A 55 -2.77 -12.08 4.75
CA ALA A 55 -3.33 -12.38 3.44
C ALA A 55 -2.39 -13.27 2.61
N PHE A 56 -1.09 -12.99 2.61
CA PHE A 56 -0.10 -13.81 1.93
C PHE A 56 -0.09 -15.26 2.45
N LEU A 57 -0.01 -15.44 3.77
CA LEU A 57 0.00 -16.76 4.40
C LEU A 57 -1.29 -17.53 4.08
N TYR A 58 -2.44 -16.86 4.18
CA TYR A 58 -3.73 -17.45 3.90
C TYR A 58 -3.92 -17.83 2.42
N PHE A 59 -3.58 -16.94 1.49
CA PHE A 59 -3.68 -17.20 0.05
C PHE A 59 -2.73 -18.32 -0.41
N ARG A 60 -1.54 -18.42 0.21
CA ARG A 60 -0.62 -19.52 -0.03
C ARG A 60 -1.19 -20.86 0.44
N GLN A 61 -1.80 -20.90 1.63
CA GLN A 61 -2.48 -22.12 2.13
C GLN A 61 -3.65 -22.54 1.24
N LEU A 62 -4.37 -21.58 0.65
CA LEU A 62 -5.50 -21.83 -0.25
C LEU A 62 -5.11 -22.18 -1.69
N ASN A 63 -3.82 -22.27 -2.02
CA ASN A 63 -3.32 -22.52 -3.38
C ASN A 63 -3.95 -21.59 -4.44
N ILE A 64 -4.17 -20.32 -4.08
CA ILE A 64 -4.67 -19.31 -5.03
C ILE A 64 -3.59 -19.02 -6.08
N SER A 65 -4.01 -18.57 -7.27
CA SER A 65 -3.10 -18.14 -8.34
C SER A 65 -1.96 -17.27 -7.83
N LYS A 66 -0.74 -17.58 -8.27
CA LYS A 66 0.49 -16.84 -7.91
C LYS A 66 0.37 -15.34 -8.19
N LEU A 67 -0.43 -14.96 -9.19
CA LEU A 67 -0.66 -13.57 -9.57
C LEU A 67 -1.34 -12.77 -8.45
N THR A 68 -2.19 -13.41 -7.65
CA THR A 68 -2.85 -12.80 -6.49
C THR A 68 -1.90 -12.60 -5.30
N LEU A 69 -0.83 -13.39 -5.22
CA LEU A 69 0.19 -13.27 -4.17
C LEU A 69 1.14 -12.08 -4.38
N ILE A 70 1.20 -11.54 -5.60
CA ILE A 70 2.04 -10.39 -5.94
C ILE A 70 1.65 -9.17 -5.11
N LEU A 71 0.34 -8.93 -4.95
CA LEU A 71 -0.18 -7.74 -4.28
C LEU A 71 0.19 -7.71 -2.78
N PRO A 72 -0.06 -8.77 -1.98
CA PRO A 72 0.43 -8.80 -0.60
C PRO A 72 1.95 -8.69 -0.47
N LEU A 73 2.71 -9.37 -1.34
CA LEU A 73 4.18 -9.31 -1.31
C LEU A 73 4.68 -7.90 -1.59
N TYR A 74 4.08 -7.21 -2.56
CA TYR A 74 4.41 -5.84 -2.90
C TYR A 74 4.25 -4.91 -1.68
N TYR A 75 3.13 -4.98 -0.95
CA TYR A 75 2.94 -4.16 0.26
C TYR A 75 3.92 -4.52 1.39
N ILE A 76 4.28 -5.80 1.55
CA ILE A 76 5.27 -6.23 2.54
C ILE A 76 6.65 -5.66 2.19
N PHE A 77 7.10 -5.84 0.95
CA PHE A 77 8.42 -5.32 0.54
C PHE A 77 8.46 -3.80 0.52
N GLY A 78 7.38 -3.14 0.06
CA GLY A 78 7.23 -1.69 0.09
C GLY A 78 7.31 -1.15 1.51
N GLY A 79 6.56 -1.75 2.45
CA GLY A 79 6.61 -1.36 3.87
C GLY A 79 8.00 -1.51 4.49
N LEU A 80 8.70 -2.61 4.21
CA LEU A 80 10.08 -2.82 4.67
C LEU A 80 11.05 -1.80 4.08
N PHE A 81 10.88 -1.47 2.80
CA PHE A 81 11.70 -0.46 2.12
C PHE A 81 11.49 0.93 2.72
N THR A 82 10.23 1.36 2.89
CA THR A 82 9.88 2.65 3.50
C THR A 82 10.39 2.76 4.93
N LEU A 83 10.26 1.69 5.75
CA LEU A 83 10.83 1.64 7.10
C LEU A 83 12.36 1.78 7.09
N SER A 84 13.02 1.10 6.16
CA SER A 84 14.49 1.14 6.05
C SER A 84 14.98 2.53 5.66
N ILE A 85 14.31 3.20 4.71
CA ILE A 85 14.60 4.59 4.34
C ILE A 85 14.34 5.53 5.52
N GLY A 86 13.19 5.42 6.18
CA GLY A 86 12.84 6.27 7.31
C GLY A 86 13.86 6.19 8.45
N LEU A 87 14.28 4.97 8.81
CA LEU A 87 15.32 4.74 9.81
C LEU A 87 16.67 5.32 9.37
N PHE A 88 17.06 5.11 8.11
CA PHE A 88 18.33 5.64 7.59
C PHE A 88 18.38 7.17 7.62
N LEU A 89 17.30 7.84 7.19
CA LEU A 89 17.19 9.30 7.21
C LEU A 89 17.22 9.85 8.63
N SER A 90 16.49 9.21 9.56
CA SER A 90 16.49 9.59 10.97
C SER A 90 17.87 9.46 11.61
N LEU A 91 18.60 8.37 11.34
CA LEU A 91 19.95 8.16 11.86
C LEU A 91 20.99 9.15 11.31
N LYS A 92 20.75 9.71 10.12
CA LYS A 92 21.68 10.63 9.45
C LYS A 92 21.31 12.10 9.60
N ASN A 93 20.21 12.44 10.28
CA ASN A 93 19.70 13.82 10.42
C ASN A 93 19.66 14.60 9.09
N ILE A 94 19.37 13.91 7.99
CA ILE A 94 19.26 14.55 6.66
C ILE A 94 17.90 15.24 6.60
N SER A 95 17.86 16.48 6.08
CA SER A 95 16.59 17.17 5.80
C SER A 95 15.70 16.28 4.95
N THR A 96 14.56 15.89 5.51
CA THR A 96 13.66 14.89 4.93
C THR A 96 12.82 15.47 3.80
N VAL A 97 12.64 16.79 3.74
CA VAL A 97 11.68 17.46 2.85
C VAL A 97 11.88 17.16 1.35
N PRO A 98 13.07 17.32 0.73
CA PRO A 98 13.23 17.04 -0.70
C PRO A 98 13.16 15.55 -1.05
N ILE A 99 13.53 14.68 -0.10
CA ILE A 99 13.48 13.23 -0.27
C ILE A 99 12.03 12.74 -0.17
N LEU A 100 11.25 13.30 0.76
CA LEU A 100 9.83 13.02 0.92
C LEU A 100 9.04 13.43 -0.34
N GLN A 101 9.28 14.62 -0.90
CA GLN A 101 8.59 15.05 -2.14
C GLN A 101 8.89 14.15 -3.34
N GLY A 102 10.14 13.69 -3.49
CA GLY A 102 10.50 12.71 -4.53
C GLY A 102 9.83 11.35 -4.31
N LEU A 103 9.64 10.95 -3.06
CA LEU A 103 8.91 9.73 -2.70
C LEU A 103 7.39 9.88 -2.93
N SER A 104 6.79 11.05 -2.68
CA SER A 104 5.36 11.31 -2.91
C SER A 104 5.01 11.18 -4.40
N GLY A 105 5.86 11.70 -5.31
CA GLY A 105 5.67 11.54 -6.75
C GLY A 105 5.77 10.09 -7.24
N PHE A 106 6.70 9.30 -6.67
CA PHE A 106 6.78 7.86 -6.94
C PHE A 106 5.59 7.10 -6.36
N SER A 107 5.14 7.44 -5.14
CA SER A 107 4.01 6.81 -4.47
C SER A 107 2.71 7.00 -5.27
N ILE A 108 2.46 8.18 -5.86
CA ILE A 108 1.32 8.39 -6.77
C ILE A 108 1.29 7.39 -7.93
N PHE A 109 2.42 7.23 -8.62
CA PHE A 109 2.51 6.29 -9.74
C PHE A 109 2.18 4.87 -9.30
N PHE A 110 2.70 4.46 -8.14
CA PHE A 110 2.44 3.15 -7.57
C PHE A 110 0.99 2.97 -7.12
N SER A 111 0.38 3.95 -6.45
CA SER A 111 -1.04 3.90 -6.07
C SER A 111 -1.96 3.72 -7.28
N VAL A 112 -1.65 4.38 -8.41
CA VAL A 112 -2.39 4.17 -9.67
C VAL A 112 -2.24 2.74 -10.18
N LEU A 113 -1.03 2.18 -10.18
CA LEU A 113 -0.80 0.80 -10.57
C LEU A 113 -1.52 -0.19 -9.64
N GLU A 114 -1.51 0.05 -8.34
CA GLU A 114 -2.23 -0.74 -7.34
C GLU A 114 -3.74 -0.75 -7.60
N ILE A 115 -4.32 0.42 -7.88
CA ILE A 115 -5.73 0.57 -8.26
C ILE A 115 -6.03 -0.28 -9.51
N ILE A 116 -5.25 -0.12 -10.58
CA ILE A 116 -5.44 -0.85 -11.84
C ILE A 116 -5.32 -2.36 -11.60
N PHE A 117 -4.32 -2.78 -10.83
CA PHE A 117 -4.04 -4.19 -10.57
C PHE A 117 -5.09 -4.84 -9.67
N ALA A 118 -5.56 -4.12 -8.63
CA ALA A 118 -6.65 -4.57 -7.77
C ALA A 118 -7.95 -4.74 -8.55
N LEU A 119 -8.30 -3.77 -9.42
CA LEU A 119 -9.45 -3.86 -10.32
C LEU A 119 -9.33 -5.02 -11.31
N TYR A 120 -8.15 -5.22 -11.90
CA TYR A 120 -7.88 -6.34 -12.80
C TYR A 120 -8.09 -7.69 -12.10
N LEU A 121 -7.53 -7.87 -10.90
CA LEU A 121 -7.69 -9.09 -10.11
C LEU A 121 -9.15 -9.30 -9.69
N TYR A 122 -9.84 -8.22 -9.30
CA TYR A 122 -11.25 -8.26 -8.92
C TYR A 122 -12.11 -8.78 -10.08
N ARG A 123 -11.90 -8.24 -11.29
CA ARG A 123 -12.66 -8.66 -12.50
C ARG A 123 -12.30 -10.07 -12.98
N LYS A 124 -11.04 -10.51 -12.82
CA LYS A 124 -10.58 -11.81 -13.33
C LYS A 124 -10.97 -12.97 -12.42
N LEU A 125 -11.10 -12.71 -11.12
CA LEU A 125 -11.31 -13.74 -10.10
C LEU A 125 -12.77 -13.80 -9.59
N LEU A 126 -13.65 -12.88 -9.98
CA LEU A 126 -15.07 -12.84 -9.63
C LEU A 126 -15.94 -12.74 -10.87
#